data_AF-A0A0S9DNI0-F1
#
_entry.id   AF-A0A0S9DNI0-F1
#
_cell.length_a   1.000
_cell.length_b   1.000
_cell.length_c   1.000
_cell.angle_alpha   90.00
_cell.angle_beta   90.00
_cell.angle_gamma   90.00
#
_symmetry.space_group_name_H-M   'P 1'
#
loop_
_entity.id
_entity.type
_entity.pdbx_description
1 polymer ?
#
loop_
_entity_poly.entity_id
_entity_poly.type
_entity_poly.pdbx_seq_one_letter_code
_entity_poly.pdbx_strand_id
1 'polypeptide(L)'
;MVATLVKLRFLILANSLKGKPWQIVAVVIGALYGIGVLFGAVIGLSALSLAPTELARTITVLAGAATILGWIVLSLIGPGTDQTVEPSRLAIFPIPLNKLVLALAVSGVLGVPGIVTSIAALSTAVTWWAHPLAALAAVVCAVIGVFTCVVGSRAVTALSTGLGSGRRFREAKGILIFIPLILLGPIMIGLTALVRGSLDALPGIADIVAWTPLGAIWSVPGYIVEGNGGRAAAGFAIGLATLAILTLVWRASLRHALENPARASSPTKNGTRKLGLFGVFPATPWGAVAARALTYWLRDPRYAQSLIVIPLVPVLLFVYSGNMGSNGVINALGPVVALLLALSIFTDISYDNTAFALHLSTGVSGRDDRLGRVIALGVFAVPVSVLLTIASVWFTNSWQVLPGLLGMVVGLLLSGFALSSVISGRFAFPVPAPGESPFKARPGGGFMLTLSTFATWGGLIVLVLPESVLAIVGFVTGEAIYGWLALVVALVLGSVMLVIGVRWGGSILDQRGPELLVELQSNK
;
A
#
# COMPACT_ATOMS: atom_id res chain seq x y z
N MET A 1 -22.36 -15.34 -19.79
CA MET A 1 -21.12 -14.55 -19.73
C MET A 1 -20.85 -13.95 -18.35
N VAL A 2 -21.77 -13.15 -17.76
CA VAL A 2 -21.65 -12.68 -16.37
C VAL A 2 -21.49 -13.87 -15.41
N ALA A 3 -22.39 -14.86 -15.52
CA ALA A 3 -22.30 -16.12 -14.76
C ALA A 3 -20.98 -16.87 -14.98
N THR A 4 -20.39 -16.80 -16.18
CA THR A 4 -19.13 -17.47 -16.52
C THR A 4 -17.94 -16.81 -15.83
N LEU A 5 -17.90 -15.47 -15.81
CA LEU A 5 -16.87 -14.70 -15.10
C LEU A 5 -16.96 -14.88 -13.59
N VAL A 6 -18.19 -14.89 -13.05
CA VAL A 6 -18.45 -15.18 -11.64
C VAL A 6 -18.01 -16.60 -11.30
N LYS A 7 -18.35 -17.60 -12.12
CA LYS A 7 -17.91 -19.00 -11.96
C LYS A 7 -16.39 -19.10 -12.01
N LEU A 8 -15.73 -18.43 -12.96
CA LEU A 8 -14.27 -18.42 -13.07
C LEU A 8 -13.61 -17.85 -11.80
N ARG A 9 -14.16 -16.78 -11.24
CA ARG A 9 -13.67 -16.18 -9.99
C ARG A 9 -13.78 -17.16 -8.81
N PHE A 10 -14.94 -17.78 -8.62
CA PHE A 10 -15.13 -18.77 -7.56
C PHE A 10 -14.27 -20.03 -7.78
N LEU A 11 -14.03 -20.42 -9.03
CA LEU A 11 -13.10 -21.51 -9.35
C LEU A 11 -11.65 -21.15 -9.02
N ILE A 12 -11.21 -19.92 -9.26
CA ILE A 12 -9.88 -19.44 -8.86
C ILE A 12 -9.75 -19.41 -7.34
N LEU A 13 -10.77 -18.92 -6.63
CA LEU A 13 -10.82 -18.94 -5.17
C LEU A 13 -10.77 -20.39 -4.65
N ALA A 14 -11.56 -21.29 -5.22
CA ALA A 14 -11.55 -22.71 -4.87
C ALA A 14 -10.20 -23.38 -5.18
N ASN A 15 -9.53 -22.98 -6.25
CA ASN A 15 -8.20 -23.50 -6.59
C ASN A 15 -7.13 -22.97 -5.63
N SER A 16 -7.27 -21.74 -5.13
CA SER A 16 -6.39 -21.19 -4.09
C SER A 16 -6.52 -21.96 -2.76
N LEU A 17 -7.69 -22.52 -2.48
CA LEU A 17 -7.96 -23.40 -1.34
C LEU A 17 -7.37 -24.82 -1.51
N LYS A 18 -7.03 -25.23 -2.74
CA LYS A 18 -6.34 -26.50 -3.03
C LYS A 18 -4.82 -26.35 -3.04
N GLY A 19 -4.32 -25.17 -2.67
CA GLY A 19 -2.91 -24.82 -2.64
C GLY A 19 -2.12 -25.45 -1.48
N LYS A 20 -0.87 -25.00 -1.32
CA LYS A 20 0.04 -25.48 -0.27
C LYS A 20 -0.56 -25.23 1.14
N PRO A 21 -0.25 -26.05 2.16
CA PRO A 21 -0.86 -25.95 3.51
C PRO A 21 -0.86 -24.54 4.11
N TRP A 22 0.24 -23.79 3.91
CA TRP A 22 0.37 -22.41 4.37
C TRP A 22 -0.61 -21.41 3.72
N GLN A 23 -1.03 -21.66 2.48
CA GLN A 23 -2.05 -20.84 1.81
C GLN A 23 -3.43 -21.08 2.43
N ILE A 24 -3.74 -22.31 2.83
CA ILE A 24 -4.98 -22.65 3.53
C ILE A 24 -5.02 -21.96 4.89
N VAL A 25 -3.94 -22.03 5.67
CA VAL A 25 -3.83 -21.36 6.98
C VAL A 25 -4.07 -19.85 6.83
N ALA A 26 -3.45 -19.22 5.84
CA ALA A 26 -3.63 -17.79 5.56
C ALA A 26 -5.09 -17.44 5.23
N VAL A 27 -5.76 -18.27 4.42
CA VAL A 27 -7.18 -18.06 4.07
C VAL A 27 -8.07 -18.25 5.28
N VAL A 28 -7.81 -19.25 6.13
CA VAL A 28 -8.59 -19.49 7.35
C VAL A 28 -8.44 -18.35 8.34
N ILE A 29 -7.21 -17.89 8.61
CA ILE A 29 -6.96 -16.74 9.51
C ILE A 29 -7.61 -15.48 8.95
N GLY A 30 -7.45 -15.21 7.65
CA GLY A 30 -8.09 -14.07 6.98
C GLY A 30 -9.62 -14.13 7.03
N ALA A 31 -10.20 -15.33 6.86
CA ALA A 31 -11.64 -15.54 6.96
C ALA A 31 -12.15 -15.35 8.40
N LEU A 32 -11.47 -15.91 9.40
CA LEU A 32 -11.82 -15.73 10.81
C LEU A 32 -11.75 -14.27 11.23
N TYR A 33 -10.69 -13.56 10.84
CA TYR A 33 -10.56 -12.13 11.09
C TYR A 33 -11.67 -11.33 10.40
N GLY A 34 -11.94 -11.61 9.12
CA GLY A 34 -13.01 -10.94 8.37
C GLY A 34 -14.40 -11.19 8.95
N ILE A 35 -14.70 -12.43 9.38
CA ILE A 35 -15.95 -12.77 10.06
C ILE A 35 -16.04 -12.07 11.41
N GLY A 36 -14.96 -12.03 12.19
CA GLY A 36 -14.92 -11.34 13.48
C GLY A 36 -15.20 -9.84 13.36
N VAL A 37 -14.55 -9.16 12.40
CA VAL A 37 -14.79 -7.74 12.11
C VAL A 37 -16.24 -7.51 11.64
N LEU A 38 -16.75 -8.36 10.75
CA LEU A 38 -18.13 -8.27 10.28
C LEU A 38 -19.12 -8.46 11.44
N PHE A 39 -18.92 -9.46 12.28
CA PHE A 39 -19.76 -9.73 13.42
C PHE A 39 -19.79 -8.55 14.40
N GLY A 40 -18.62 -7.98 14.71
CA GLY A 40 -18.52 -6.76 15.52
C GLY A 40 -19.25 -5.56 14.89
N ALA A 41 -19.13 -5.37 13.58
CA ALA A 41 -19.83 -4.30 12.86
C ALA A 41 -21.35 -4.48 12.89
N VAL A 42 -21.85 -5.70 12.66
CA VAL A 42 -23.29 -6.02 12.70
C VAL A 42 -23.85 -5.80 14.11
N ILE A 43 -23.16 -6.27 15.15
CA ILE A 43 -23.57 -6.05 16.54
C ILE A 43 -23.56 -4.56 16.87
N GLY A 44 -22.51 -3.83 16.51
CA GLY A 44 -22.41 -2.39 16.74
C GLY A 44 -23.58 -1.64 16.10
N LEU A 45 -23.82 -1.86 14.80
CA LEU A 45 -24.93 -1.26 14.05
C LEU A 45 -26.30 -1.65 14.61
N SER A 46 -26.44 -2.86 15.13
CA SER A 46 -27.68 -3.29 15.79
C SER A 46 -27.87 -2.60 17.14
N ALA A 47 -26.82 -2.47 17.95
CA ALA A 47 -26.85 -1.79 19.24
C ALA A 47 -27.18 -0.29 19.11
N LEU A 48 -26.84 0.34 17.97
CA LEU A 48 -27.20 1.72 17.64
C LEU A 48 -28.72 1.97 17.56
N SER A 49 -29.54 0.92 17.37
CA SER A 49 -31.01 1.04 17.44
C SER A 49 -31.54 1.45 18.82
N LEU A 50 -30.74 1.23 19.88
CA LEU A 50 -31.07 1.59 21.26
C LEU A 50 -30.48 2.96 21.66
N ALA A 51 -29.65 3.54 20.79
CA ALA A 51 -28.96 4.81 21.04
C ALA A 51 -29.80 6.02 20.58
N PRO A 52 -29.46 7.24 21.04
CA PRO A 52 -30.06 8.46 20.50
C PRO A 52 -29.89 8.56 18.97
N THR A 53 -30.91 9.08 18.29
CA THR A 53 -30.96 9.18 16.82
C THR A 53 -29.79 9.97 16.24
N GLU A 54 -29.33 11.01 16.93
CA GLU A 54 -28.16 11.82 16.55
C GLU A 54 -26.87 11.00 16.55
N LEU A 55 -26.66 10.17 17.58
CA LEU A 55 -25.50 9.28 17.68
C LEU A 55 -25.57 8.19 16.60
N ALA A 56 -26.76 7.64 16.35
CA ALA A 56 -27.01 6.68 15.28
C ALA A 56 -26.64 7.25 13.91
N ARG A 57 -27.14 8.45 13.58
CA ARG A 57 -26.83 9.17 12.34
C ARG A 57 -25.33 9.45 12.20
N THR A 58 -24.71 9.94 13.26
CA THR A 58 -23.29 10.30 13.27
C THR A 58 -22.42 9.10 12.93
N ILE A 59 -22.67 7.96 13.59
CA ILE A 59 -21.86 6.76 13.38
C ILE A 59 -22.13 6.15 12.00
N THR A 60 -23.39 6.11 11.53
CA THR A 60 -23.69 5.56 10.18
C THR A 60 -23.05 6.39 9.07
N VAL A 61 -23.07 7.73 9.19
CA VAL A 61 -22.45 8.64 8.21
C VAL A 61 -20.93 8.48 8.18
N LEU A 62 -20.29 8.50 9.35
CA LEU A 62 -18.83 8.41 9.42
C LEU A 62 -18.34 7.00 9.02
N ALA A 63 -18.99 5.94 9.48
CA ALA A 63 -18.63 4.57 9.09
C ALA A 63 -18.86 4.31 7.60
N GLY A 64 -19.97 4.83 7.05
CA GLY A 64 -20.28 4.73 5.62
C GLY A 64 -19.28 5.48 4.73
N ALA A 65 -18.93 6.72 5.11
CA ALA A 65 -17.92 7.51 4.43
C ALA A 65 -16.53 6.85 4.51
N ALA A 66 -16.15 6.35 5.69
CA ALA A 66 -14.92 5.59 5.89
C ALA A 66 -14.90 4.31 5.03
N THR A 67 -16.04 3.65 4.83
CA THR A 67 -16.16 2.47 3.98
C THR A 67 -15.91 2.81 2.50
N ILE A 68 -16.56 3.85 1.96
CA ILE A 68 -16.36 4.29 0.56
C ILE A 68 -14.90 4.72 0.35
N LEU A 69 -14.35 5.52 1.28
CA LEU A 69 -12.95 5.91 1.26
C LEU A 69 -12.01 4.71 1.33
N GLY A 70 -12.27 3.77 2.23
CA GLY A 70 -11.51 2.54 2.41
C GLY A 70 -11.46 1.74 1.11
N TRP A 71 -12.58 1.60 0.39
CA TRP A 71 -12.61 0.92 -0.90
C TRP A 71 -11.77 1.63 -1.97
N ILE A 72 -11.83 2.96 -2.04
CA ILE A 72 -11.03 3.75 -3.00
C ILE A 72 -9.55 3.65 -2.66
N VAL A 73 -9.17 3.93 -1.41
CA VAL A 73 -7.78 3.93 -0.95
C VAL A 73 -7.17 2.52 -0.99
N LEU A 74 -7.91 1.50 -0.55
CA LEU A 74 -7.43 0.12 -0.58
C LEU A 74 -7.27 -0.38 -2.02
N SER A 75 -8.07 0.10 -2.97
CA SER A 75 -7.85 -0.23 -4.39
C SER A 75 -6.58 0.39 -4.98
N LEU A 76 -6.08 1.48 -4.36
CA LEU A 76 -4.85 2.17 -4.75
C LEU A 76 -3.60 1.57 -4.12
N ILE A 77 -3.66 1.29 -2.82
CA ILE A 77 -2.50 0.87 -2.01
C ILE A 77 -2.45 -0.64 -1.84
N GLY A 78 -3.63 -1.26 -1.73
CA GLY A 78 -3.76 -2.67 -1.40
C GLY A 78 -3.21 -3.57 -2.49
N PRO A 79 -2.80 -4.80 -2.13
CA PRO A 79 -2.44 -5.83 -3.11
C PRO A 79 -3.59 -5.96 -4.11
N GLY A 80 -3.38 -5.49 -5.34
CA GLY A 80 -4.44 -5.11 -6.29
C GLY A 80 -5.65 -6.02 -6.24
N THR A 81 -6.75 -5.50 -5.70
CA THR A 81 -7.99 -6.25 -5.46
C THR A 81 -8.42 -6.94 -6.74
N ASP A 82 -8.24 -8.25 -6.78
CA ASP A 82 -8.78 -9.20 -7.75
C ASP A 82 -8.87 -8.64 -9.18
N GLN A 83 -7.69 -8.43 -9.79
CA GLN A 83 -7.54 -8.18 -11.23
C GLN A 83 -7.55 -9.49 -12.05
N THR A 84 -8.04 -10.60 -11.47
CA THR A 84 -8.25 -11.87 -12.19
C THR A 84 -9.13 -11.69 -13.43
N VAL A 85 -9.92 -10.60 -13.48
CA VAL A 85 -10.70 -10.16 -14.63
C VAL A 85 -10.19 -8.77 -15.10
N GLU A 86 -8.96 -8.73 -15.60
CA GLU A 86 -8.35 -7.50 -16.12
C GLU A 86 -9.00 -7.12 -17.47
N PRO A 87 -9.49 -5.88 -17.67
CA PRO A 87 -10.09 -5.46 -18.93
C PRO A 87 -9.15 -5.62 -20.13
N SER A 88 -7.84 -5.48 -19.91
CA SER A 88 -6.78 -5.69 -20.91
C SER A 88 -6.68 -7.14 -21.38
N ARG A 89 -6.86 -8.12 -20.49
CA ARG A 89 -6.90 -9.55 -20.83
C ARG A 89 -8.20 -9.94 -21.53
N LEU A 90 -9.27 -9.19 -21.25
CA LEU A 90 -10.56 -9.37 -21.90
C LEU A 90 -10.68 -8.61 -23.23
N ALA A 91 -9.76 -7.68 -23.53
CA ALA A 91 -9.74 -6.91 -24.78
C ALA A 91 -9.57 -7.78 -26.03
N ILE A 92 -9.01 -8.98 -25.87
CA ILE A 92 -8.87 -9.98 -26.95
C ILE A 92 -10.24 -10.56 -27.33
N PHE A 93 -11.22 -10.51 -26.43
CA PHE A 93 -12.58 -10.99 -26.69
C PHE A 93 -13.48 -9.83 -27.13
N PRO A 94 -14.30 -9.99 -28.19
CA PRO A 94 -15.21 -8.95 -28.67
C PRO A 94 -16.44 -8.82 -27.76
N ILE A 95 -16.25 -8.26 -26.56
CA ILE A 95 -17.30 -8.10 -25.55
C ILE A 95 -17.85 -6.68 -25.62
N PRO A 96 -19.18 -6.48 -25.75
CA PRO A 96 -19.76 -5.14 -25.71
C PRO A 96 -19.54 -4.49 -24.34
N LEU A 97 -19.13 -3.22 -24.35
CA LEU A 97 -18.74 -2.43 -23.16
C LEU A 97 -19.77 -2.51 -22.02
N ASN A 98 -21.07 -2.42 -22.34
CA ASN A 98 -22.12 -2.46 -21.31
C ASN A 98 -22.20 -3.81 -20.58
N LYS A 99 -21.98 -4.93 -21.29
CA LYS A 99 -21.95 -6.26 -20.66
C LYS A 99 -20.68 -6.43 -19.82
N LEU A 100 -19.55 -5.84 -20.24
CA LEU A 100 -18.30 -5.87 -19.49
C LEU A 100 -18.42 -5.10 -18.16
N VAL A 101 -18.97 -3.89 -18.20
CA VAL A 101 -19.21 -3.04 -17.02
C VAL A 101 -20.13 -3.74 -16.03
N LEU A 102 -21.25 -4.31 -16.50
CA LEU A 102 -22.17 -5.06 -15.66
C LEU A 102 -21.51 -6.30 -15.07
N ALA A 103 -20.77 -7.07 -15.87
CA ALA A 103 -20.10 -8.28 -15.40
C ALA A 103 -19.05 -7.98 -14.33
N LEU A 104 -18.29 -6.89 -14.49
CA LEU A 104 -17.27 -6.45 -13.54
C LEU A 104 -17.91 -5.90 -12.25
N ALA A 105 -19.01 -5.17 -12.35
CA ALA A 105 -19.74 -4.66 -11.18
C ALA A 105 -20.33 -5.81 -10.36
N VAL A 106 -21.05 -6.73 -11.02
CA VAL A 106 -21.63 -7.92 -10.36
C VAL A 106 -20.55 -8.81 -9.78
N SER A 107 -19.46 -9.05 -10.52
CA SER A 107 -18.31 -9.79 -9.99
C SER A 107 -17.73 -9.08 -8.76
N GLY A 108 -17.59 -7.76 -8.79
CA GLY A 108 -17.10 -6.95 -7.68
C GLY A 108 -17.92 -7.11 -6.40
N VAL A 109 -19.25 -7.02 -6.52
CA VAL A 109 -20.20 -7.20 -5.39
C VAL A 109 -20.16 -8.63 -4.85
N LEU A 110 -20.07 -9.63 -5.73
CA LEU A 110 -20.02 -11.05 -5.33
C LEU A 110 -18.64 -11.52 -4.83
N GLY A 111 -17.62 -10.64 -4.84
CA GLY A 111 -16.35 -10.95 -4.21
C GLY A 111 -16.46 -10.94 -2.67
N VAL A 112 -15.55 -11.62 -1.98
CA VAL A 112 -15.54 -11.67 -0.49
C VAL A 112 -15.64 -10.26 0.14
N PRO A 113 -14.85 -9.24 -0.28
CA PRO A 113 -14.99 -7.90 0.28
C PRO A 113 -16.35 -7.26 -0.04
N GLY A 114 -16.91 -7.52 -1.23
CA GLY A 114 -18.21 -7.02 -1.66
C GLY A 114 -19.35 -7.62 -0.84
N ILE A 115 -19.31 -8.92 -0.56
CA ILE A 115 -20.29 -9.62 0.28
C ILE A 115 -20.23 -9.07 1.71
N VAL A 116 -19.03 -8.97 2.30
CA VAL A 116 -18.84 -8.42 3.66
C VAL A 116 -19.36 -6.99 3.74
N THR A 117 -19.03 -6.14 2.76
CA THR A 117 -19.51 -4.75 2.72
C THR A 117 -21.02 -4.68 2.52
N SER A 118 -21.60 -5.58 1.72
CA SER A 118 -23.05 -5.65 1.49
C SER A 118 -23.80 -6.03 2.77
N ILE A 119 -23.30 -7.04 3.50
CA ILE A 119 -23.89 -7.46 4.78
C ILE A 119 -23.81 -6.30 5.78
N ALA A 120 -22.63 -5.70 5.96
CA ALA A 120 -22.45 -4.57 6.88
C ALA A 120 -23.33 -3.36 6.51
N ALA A 121 -23.42 -3.02 5.22
CA ALA A 121 -24.26 -1.92 4.74
C ALA A 121 -25.75 -2.21 4.97
N LEU A 122 -26.22 -3.43 4.69
CA LEU A 122 -27.61 -3.81 4.93
C LEU A 122 -27.95 -3.84 6.43
N SER A 123 -26.99 -4.14 7.30
CA SER A 123 -27.19 -4.05 8.76
C SER A 123 -27.52 -2.65 9.24
N THR A 124 -27.22 -1.59 8.47
CA THR A 124 -27.68 -0.23 8.79
C THR A 124 -29.21 -0.10 8.78
N ALA A 125 -29.92 -0.98 8.06
CA ALA A 125 -31.39 -1.00 8.12
C ALA A 125 -31.91 -1.47 9.48
N VAL A 126 -31.17 -2.35 10.16
CA VAL A 126 -31.49 -2.81 11.53
C VAL A 126 -31.36 -1.66 12.52
N THR A 127 -30.40 -0.75 12.32
CA THR A 127 -30.25 0.47 13.14
C THR A 127 -31.52 1.31 13.18
N TRP A 128 -32.30 1.31 12.10
CA TRP A 128 -33.53 2.11 11.97
C TRP A 128 -34.81 1.29 12.05
N TRP A 129 -34.76 0.06 12.59
CA TRP A 129 -35.90 -0.87 12.60
C TRP A 129 -37.17 -0.31 13.25
N ALA A 130 -37.02 0.58 14.25
CA ALA A 130 -38.13 1.25 14.91
C ALA A 130 -38.94 2.17 13.97
N HIS A 131 -38.36 2.61 12.85
CA HIS A 131 -38.97 3.49 11.86
C HIS A 131 -38.99 2.81 10.47
N PRO A 132 -40.11 2.21 10.04
CA PRO A 132 -40.15 1.37 8.85
C PRO A 132 -39.78 2.11 7.56
N LEU A 133 -40.14 3.40 7.44
CA LEU A 133 -39.78 4.22 6.28
C LEU A 133 -38.27 4.49 6.22
N ALA A 134 -37.63 4.75 7.37
CA ALA A 134 -36.19 4.93 7.47
C ALA A 134 -35.42 3.63 7.24
N ALA A 135 -35.93 2.49 7.72
CA ALA A 135 -35.35 1.18 7.44
C ALA A 135 -35.39 0.82 5.95
N LEU A 136 -36.52 1.07 5.26
CA LEU A 136 -36.63 0.88 3.82
C LEU A 136 -35.67 1.80 3.06
N ALA A 137 -35.59 3.08 3.44
CA ALA A 137 -34.65 4.02 2.86
C ALA A 137 -33.19 3.59 3.09
N ALA A 138 -32.86 3.06 4.27
CA ALA A 138 -31.54 2.54 4.60
C ALA A 138 -31.14 1.36 3.71
N VAL A 139 -32.07 0.45 3.39
CA VAL A 139 -31.79 -0.65 2.43
C VAL A 139 -31.43 -0.09 1.06
N VAL A 140 -32.21 0.87 0.53
CA VAL A 140 -31.93 1.47 -0.79
C VAL A 140 -30.59 2.22 -0.77
N CYS A 141 -30.34 3.00 0.29
CA CYS A 141 -29.10 3.75 0.46
C CYS A 141 -27.88 2.83 0.62
N ALA A 142 -28.02 1.71 1.33
CA ALA A 142 -27.00 0.68 1.48
C ALA A 142 -26.62 0.07 0.12
N VAL A 143 -27.60 -0.24 -0.72
CA VAL A 143 -27.36 -0.75 -2.08
C VAL A 143 -26.57 0.28 -2.90
N ILE A 144 -27.00 1.55 -2.91
CA ILE A 144 -26.29 2.62 -3.63
C ILE A 144 -24.87 2.80 -3.08
N GLY A 145 -24.69 2.77 -1.76
CA GLY A 145 -23.40 2.87 -1.10
C GLY A 145 -22.45 1.73 -1.50
N VAL A 146 -22.93 0.48 -1.49
CA VAL A 146 -22.15 -0.70 -1.94
C VAL A 146 -21.76 -0.60 -3.40
N PHE A 147 -22.68 -0.20 -4.29
CA PHE A 147 -22.34 0.04 -5.69
C PHE A 147 -21.34 1.18 -5.84
N THR A 148 -21.42 2.23 -5.02
CA THR A 148 -20.47 3.34 -5.02
C THR A 148 -19.07 2.88 -4.61
N CYS A 149 -18.96 2.00 -3.60
CA CYS A 149 -17.70 1.36 -3.22
C CYS A 149 -17.09 0.55 -4.38
N VAL A 150 -17.89 -0.33 -4.99
CA VAL A 150 -17.42 -1.23 -6.05
C VAL A 150 -17.08 -0.46 -7.33
N VAL A 151 -17.97 0.44 -7.78
CA VAL A 151 -17.73 1.25 -8.98
C VAL A 151 -16.61 2.26 -8.73
N GLY A 152 -16.55 2.89 -7.56
CA GLY A 152 -15.49 3.84 -7.20
C GLY A 152 -14.10 3.21 -7.26
N SER A 153 -13.91 2.04 -6.64
CA SER A 153 -12.63 1.30 -6.71
C SER A 153 -12.24 0.94 -8.15
N ARG A 154 -13.21 0.51 -8.98
CA ARG A 154 -12.97 0.16 -10.38
C ARG A 154 -12.69 1.37 -11.26
N ALA A 155 -13.39 2.49 -11.04
CA ALA A 155 -13.17 3.75 -11.75
C ALA A 155 -11.75 4.25 -11.51
N VAL A 156 -11.32 4.30 -10.25
CA VAL A 156 -10.00 4.76 -9.84
C VAL A 156 -8.90 3.83 -10.37
N THR A 157 -9.11 2.51 -10.35
CA THR A 157 -8.18 1.53 -10.93
C THR A 157 -8.08 1.62 -12.46
N ALA A 158 -9.20 1.86 -13.15
CA ALA A 158 -9.22 2.00 -14.60
C ALA A 158 -8.56 3.30 -15.06
N LEU A 159 -8.75 4.38 -14.30
CA LEU A 159 -7.98 5.61 -14.47
C LEU A 159 -6.49 5.34 -14.26
N SER A 160 -6.06 4.72 -13.17
CA SER A 160 -4.63 4.54 -12.89
C SER A 160 -3.87 3.72 -13.95
N THR A 161 -4.57 2.82 -14.65
CA THR A 161 -4.01 1.95 -15.70
C THR A 161 -4.06 2.57 -17.10
N GLY A 162 -5.16 3.20 -17.51
CA GLY A 162 -5.28 3.86 -18.83
C GLY A 162 -4.37 5.09 -19.01
N LEU A 163 -3.94 5.71 -17.91
CA LEU A 163 -3.19 6.97 -17.87
C LEU A 163 -1.67 6.82 -18.12
N GLY A 164 -1.21 5.70 -18.69
CA GLY A 164 0.21 5.38 -18.85
C GLY A 164 1.00 6.19 -19.90
N SER A 165 0.34 6.91 -20.81
CA SER A 165 1.01 7.50 -22.00
C SER A 165 1.33 9.01 -21.94
N GLY A 166 0.74 9.78 -21.00
CA GLY A 166 0.88 11.26 -20.97
C GLY A 166 1.83 11.82 -19.90
N ARG A 167 2.62 12.87 -20.23
CA ARG A 167 3.52 13.58 -19.29
C ARG A 167 2.75 14.25 -18.13
N ARG A 168 1.66 14.98 -18.44
CA ARG A 168 0.79 15.66 -17.46
C ARG A 168 0.01 14.72 -16.52
N PHE A 169 -0.16 13.46 -16.90
CA PHE A 169 -0.92 12.49 -16.10
C PHE A 169 -0.05 11.58 -15.21
N ARG A 170 1.27 11.56 -15.45
CA ARG A 170 2.24 11.06 -14.46
C ARG A 170 2.22 11.91 -13.18
N GLU A 171 2.00 13.22 -13.32
CA GLU A 171 1.79 14.15 -12.20
C GLU A 171 0.48 13.83 -11.44
N ALA A 172 -0.57 13.40 -12.15
CA ALA A 172 -1.83 12.94 -11.54
C ALA A 172 -1.71 11.63 -10.75
N LYS A 173 -0.81 10.71 -11.13
CA LYS A 173 -0.48 9.52 -10.31
C LYS A 173 0.17 9.91 -8.99
N GLY A 174 1.01 10.95 -8.99
CA GLY A 174 1.54 11.56 -7.77
C GLY A 174 0.39 12.04 -6.88
N ILE A 175 -0.54 12.82 -7.42
CA ILE A 175 -1.73 13.30 -6.69
C ILE A 175 -2.53 12.13 -6.10
N LEU A 176 -2.71 11.04 -6.83
CA LEU A 176 -3.42 9.84 -6.37
C LEU A 176 -2.78 9.17 -5.14
N ILE A 177 -1.45 9.25 -5.02
CA ILE A 177 -0.68 8.80 -3.86
C ILE A 177 -0.78 9.82 -2.71
N PHE A 178 -0.88 11.12 -3.03
CA PHE A 178 -1.08 12.18 -2.04
C PHE A 178 -2.48 12.17 -1.42
N ILE A 179 -3.52 11.66 -2.09
CA ILE A 179 -4.88 11.60 -1.53
C ILE A 179 -4.93 10.83 -0.20
N PRO A 180 -4.50 9.56 -0.11
CA PRO A 180 -4.48 8.87 1.18
C PRO A 180 -3.55 9.54 2.19
N LEU A 181 -2.46 10.18 1.74
CA LEU A 181 -1.55 10.93 2.61
C LEU A 181 -2.23 12.15 3.26
N ILE A 182 -3.00 12.90 2.48
CA ILE A 182 -3.76 14.07 2.93
C ILE A 182 -4.89 13.64 3.86
N LEU A 183 -5.60 12.55 3.52
CA LEU A 183 -6.70 12.03 4.33
C LEU A 183 -6.24 11.39 5.64
N LEU A 184 -4.96 11.06 5.77
CA LEU A 184 -4.44 10.37 6.94
C LEU A 184 -4.54 11.23 8.21
N GLY A 185 -4.33 12.54 8.09
CA GLY A 185 -4.51 13.49 9.19
C GLY A 185 -5.93 13.43 9.78
N PRO A 186 -6.97 13.71 9.00
CA PRO A 186 -8.37 13.60 9.41
C PRO A 186 -8.76 12.21 9.95
N ILE A 187 -8.28 11.12 9.32
CA ILE A 187 -8.56 9.76 9.78
C ILE A 187 -7.98 9.53 11.19
N MET A 188 -6.74 9.95 11.42
CA MET A 188 -6.09 9.81 12.73
C MET A 188 -6.73 10.70 13.81
N ILE A 189 -7.17 11.91 13.44
CA ILE A 189 -7.94 12.79 14.34
C ILE A 189 -9.29 12.14 14.70
N GLY A 190 -9.98 11.54 13.73
CA GLY A 190 -11.24 10.82 13.98
C GLY A 190 -11.05 9.60 14.89
N LEU A 191 -9.99 8.79 14.65
CA LEU A 191 -9.66 7.64 15.48
C LEU A 191 -9.29 8.05 16.91
N THR A 192 -8.50 9.11 17.08
CA THR A 192 -8.11 9.60 18.40
C THR A 192 -9.27 10.21 19.16
N ALA A 193 -10.18 10.94 18.50
CA ALA A 193 -11.41 11.43 19.11
C ALA A 193 -12.31 10.29 19.61
N LEU A 194 -12.40 9.19 18.83
CA LEU A 194 -13.13 7.98 19.20
C LEU A 194 -12.52 7.29 20.44
N VAL A 195 -11.19 7.21 20.51
CA VAL A 195 -10.47 6.58 21.63
C VAL A 195 -10.48 7.46 22.90
N ARG A 196 -10.43 8.79 22.75
CA ARG A 196 -10.41 9.73 23.88
C ARG A 196 -11.80 10.01 24.47
N GLY A 197 -12.86 9.43 23.91
CA GLY A 197 -14.24 9.66 24.37
C GLY A 197 -14.75 11.08 24.11
N SER A 198 -14.05 11.88 23.28
CA SER A 198 -14.49 13.21 22.86
C SER A 198 -15.55 13.09 21.76
N LEU A 199 -16.69 12.48 22.10
CA LEU A 199 -17.81 12.25 21.19
C LEU A 199 -18.46 13.57 20.74
N ASP A 200 -18.25 14.66 21.46
CA ASP A 200 -18.88 15.97 21.22
C ASP A 200 -18.49 16.61 19.87
N ALA A 201 -17.31 16.27 19.33
CA ALA A 201 -16.86 16.79 18.02
C ALA A 201 -17.37 15.96 16.83
N LEU A 202 -17.81 14.72 17.06
CA LEU A 202 -18.21 13.80 16.00
C LEU A 202 -19.47 14.25 15.24
N PRO A 203 -20.53 14.79 15.90
CA PRO A 203 -21.71 15.30 15.20
C PRO A 203 -21.38 16.40 14.19
N GLY A 204 -20.52 17.36 14.57
CA GLY A 204 -20.10 18.45 13.67
C GLY A 204 -19.33 17.96 12.45
N ILE A 205 -18.47 16.95 12.62
CA ILE A 205 -17.76 16.32 11.49
C ILE A 205 -18.75 15.54 10.62
N ALA A 206 -19.67 14.78 11.22
CA ALA A 206 -20.67 14.02 10.49
C ALA A 206 -21.60 14.93 9.67
N ASP A 207 -21.94 16.12 10.18
CA ASP A 207 -22.75 17.09 9.44
C ASP A 207 -22.02 17.62 8.20
N ILE A 208 -20.71 17.88 8.29
CA ILE A 208 -19.91 18.26 7.11
C ILE A 208 -19.82 17.10 6.13
N VAL A 209 -19.52 15.89 6.64
CA VAL A 209 -19.36 14.67 5.82
C VAL A 209 -20.69 14.27 5.15
N ALA A 210 -21.83 14.52 5.78
CA ALA A 210 -23.17 14.27 5.24
C ALA A 210 -23.46 15.09 3.97
N TRP A 211 -22.77 16.20 3.73
CA TRP A 211 -22.88 16.95 2.47
C TRP A 211 -21.85 16.54 1.41
N THR A 212 -20.93 15.64 1.76
CA THR A 212 -19.92 15.17 0.81
C THR A 212 -20.41 13.95 0.02
N PRO A 213 -19.86 13.72 -1.19
CA PRO A 213 -20.12 12.51 -1.98
C PRO A 213 -19.89 11.18 -1.23
N LEU A 214 -19.08 11.21 -0.16
CA LEU A 214 -18.72 10.03 0.64
C LEU A 214 -19.76 9.72 1.73
N GLY A 215 -20.36 10.75 2.34
CA GLY A 215 -21.28 10.60 3.47
C GLY A 215 -22.76 10.76 3.13
N ALA A 216 -23.09 11.46 2.03
CA ALA A 216 -24.45 11.92 1.74
C ALA A 216 -25.51 10.82 1.60
N ILE A 217 -25.12 9.64 1.09
CA ILE A 217 -26.07 8.52 0.97
C ILE A 217 -26.40 7.90 2.34
N TRP A 218 -25.47 7.98 3.30
CA TRP A 218 -25.58 7.36 4.62
C TRP A 218 -26.34 8.23 5.61
N SER A 219 -26.53 9.53 5.33
CA SER A 219 -27.28 10.46 6.17
C SER A 219 -28.79 10.43 5.92
N VAL A 220 -29.24 9.86 4.79
CA VAL A 220 -30.65 9.87 4.35
C VAL A 220 -31.61 9.24 5.38
N PRO A 221 -31.34 8.05 5.95
CA PRO A 221 -32.25 7.45 6.95
C PRO A 221 -32.37 8.30 8.23
N GLY A 222 -31.28 8.92 8.68
CA GLY A 222 -31.28 9.80 9.85
C GLY A 222 -32.14 11.04 9.64
N TYR A 223 -32.02 11.70 8.48
CA TYR A 223 -32.85 12.87 8.17
C TYR A 223 -34.34 12.55 8.00
N ILE A 224 -34.67 11.32 7.61
CA ILE A 224 -36.07 10.85 7.57
C ILE A 224 -36.65 10.74 8.98
N VAL A 225 -35.89 10.19 9.92
CA VAL A 225 -36.33 10.07 11.33
C VAL A 225 -36.48 11.44 11.98
N GLU A 226 -35.62 12.40 11.62
CA GLU A 226 -35.70 13.80 12.06
C GLU A 226 -36.83 14.60 11.38
N GLY A 227 -37.55 14.02 10.42
CA GLY A 227 -38.62 14.68 9.68
C GLY A 227 -38.14 15.69 8.62
N ASN A 228 -36.83 15.75 8.34
CA ASN A 228 -36.26 16.68 7.37
C ASN A 228 -36.15 16.05 5.96
N GLY A 229 -37.30 15.90 5.30
CA GLY A 229 -37.39 15.33 3.96
C GLY A 229 -36.56 16.06 2.90
N GLY A 230 -36.38 17.37 3.05
CA GLY A 230 -35.56 18.18 2.13
C GLY A 230 -34.08 17.79 2.15
N ARG A 231 -33.49 17.66 3.35
CA ARG A 231 -32.11 17.19 3.51
C ARG A 231 -31.95 15.72 3.11
N ALA A 232 -32.93 14.88 3.40
CA ALA A 232 -32.94 13.48 2.96
C ALA A 232 -32.92 13.37 1.42
N ALA A 233 -33.76 14.16 0.73
CA ALA A 233 -33.79 14.20 -0.73
C ALA A 233 -32.48 14.74 -1.34
N ALA A 234 -31.91 15.78 -0.75
CA ALA A 234 -30.61 16.31 -1.18
C ALA A 234 -29.49 15.28 -1.02
N GLY A 235 -29.40 14.61 0.14
CA GLY A 235 -28.40 13.55 0.38
C GLY A 235 -28.55 12.38 -0.59
N PHE A 236 -29.79 11.96 -0.87
CA PHE A 236 -30.09 10.92 -1.83
C PHE A 236 -29.69 11.31 -3.26
N ALA A 237 -29.98 12.55 -3.67
CA ALA A 237 -29.59 13.09 -4.97
C ALA A 237 -28.05 13.15 -5.14
N ILE A 238 -27.32 13.60 -4.10
CA ILE A 238 -25.85 13.62 -4.09
C ILE A 238 -25.30 12.20 -4.23
N GLY A 239 -25.85 11.22 -3.49
CA GLY A 239 -25.44 9.82 -3.57
C GLY A 239 -25.65 9.23 -4.97
N LEU A 240 -26.81 9.45 -5.58
CA LEU A 240 -27.11 9.01 -6.94
C LEU A 240 -26.21 9.69 -7.99
N ALA A 241 -26.01 11.01 -7.87
CA ALA A 241 -25.13 11.76 -8.76
C ALA A 241 -23.68 11.24 -8.67
N THR A 242 -23.20 10.94 -7.46
CA THR A 242 -21.87 10.38 -7.22
C THR A 242 -21.72 9.02 -7.90
N LEU A 243 -22.67 8.11 -7.72
CA LEU A 243 -22.65 6.81 -8.38
C LEU A 243 -22.70 6.93 -9.91
N ALA A 244 -23.55 7.82 -10.43
CA ALA A 244 -23.67 8.07 -11.87
C ALA A 244 -22.37 8.60 -12.47
N ILE A 245 -21.77 9.62 -11.85
CA ILE A 245 -20.48 10.21 -12.29
C ILE A 245 -19.38 9.15 -12.27
N LEU A 246 -19.23 8.40 -11.17
CA LEU A 246 -18.23 7.34 -11.07
C LEU A 246 -18.43 6.27 -12.15
N THR A 247 -19.68 5.89 -12.43
CA THR A 247 -20.01 4.93 -13.49
C THR A 247 -19.65 5.48 -14.87
N LEU A 248 -19.92 6.76 -15.15
CA LEU A 248 -19.56 7.41 -16.41
C LEU A 248 -18.04 7.49 -16.60
N VAL A 249 -17.32 7.92 -15.57
CA VAL A 249 -15.85 7.97 -15.56
C VAL A 249 -15.26 6.60 -15.81
N TRP A 250 -15.77 5.56 -15.13
CA TRP A 250 -15.32 4.20 -15.32
C TRP A 250 -15.58 3.68 -16.74
N ARG A 251 -16.78 3.94 -17.28
CA ARG A 251 -17.13 3.57 -18.66
C ARG A 251 -16.23 4.27 -19.68
N ALA A 252 -15.96 5.55 -19.49
CA ALA A 252 -15.08 6.33 -20.36
C ALA A 252 -13.64 5.82 -20.31
N SER A 253 -13.12 5.53 -19.11
CA SER A 253 -11.75 4.99 -18.96
C SER A 253 -11.62 3.58 -19.56
N LEU A 254 -12.63 2.72 -19.39
CA LEU A 254 -12.67 1.38 -19.99
C LEU A 254 -12.69 1.46 -21.51
N ARG A 255 -13.55 2.31 -22.07
CA ARG A 255 -13.61 2.56 -23.52
C ARG A 255 -12.25 3.01 -24.04
N HIS A 256 -11.64 4.02 -23.40
CA HIS A 256 -10.34 4.53 -23.82
C HIS A 256 -9.24 3.46 -23.76
N ALA A 257 -9.22 2.62 -22.73
CA ALA A 257 -8.26 1.54 -22.58
C ALA A 257 -8.43 0.41 -23.61
N LEU A 258 -9.67 0.14 -24.04
CA LEU A 258 -9.96 -0.84 -25.09
C LEU A 258 -9.63 -0.29 -26.49
N GLU A 259 -9.86 1.00 -26.74
CA GLU A 259 -9.58 1.66 -28.01
C GLU A 259 -8.08 2.01 -28.19
N ASN A 260 -7.36 2.26 -27.09
CA ASN A 260 -5.94 2.61 -27.07
C ASN A 260 -5.14 1.62 -26.20
N PRO A 261 -4.94 0.36 -26.66
CA PRO A 261 -4.09 -0.57 -25.95
C PRO A 261 -2.69 0.03 -25.79
N ALA A 262 -2.13 -0.04 -24.58
CA ALA A 262 -0.84 0.55 -24.25
C ALA A 262 0.25 -0.01 -25.17
N ARG A 263 0.56 0.72 -26.25
CA ARG A 263 1.67 0.37 -27.13
C ARG A 263 2.95 0.68 -26.36
N ALA A 264 3.79 -0.34 -26.16
CA ALA A 264 5.15 -0.18 -25.64
C ALA A 264 6.08 0.52 -26.65
N SER A 265 5.60 1.53 -27.38
CA SER A 265 6.43 2.38 -28.21
C SER A 265 6.96 3.51 -27.35
N SER A 266 8.12 3.27 -26.72
CA SER A 266 8.97 4.37 -26.31
C SER A 266 9.30 5.19 -27.57
N PRO A 267 9.08 6.51 -27.61
CA PRO A 267 9.49 7.30 -28.75
C PRO A 267 11.00 7.14 -28.91
N THR A 268 11.41 6.60 -30.05
CA THR A 268 12.81 6.46 -30.45
C THR A 268 13.38 7.87 -30.57
N LYS A 269 13.95 8.39 -29.47
CA LYS A 269 14.74 9.63 -29.52
C LYS A 269 16.02 9.31 -30.27
N ASN A 270 16.05 9.63 -31.56
CA ASN A 270 17.25 9.67 -32.38
C ASN A 270 18.18 10.76 -31.82
N GLY A 271 19.20 10.32 -31.08
CA GLY A 271 20.28 11.15 -30.59
C GLY A 271 21.34 10.24 -29.99
N THR A 272 22.62 10.59 -30.19
CA THR A 272 23.78 9.89 -29.63
C THR A 272 23.63 9.80 -28.11
N ARG A 273 23.16 8.64 -27.61
CA ARG A 273 23.00 8.39 -26.18
C ARG A 273 24.37 8.41 -25.53
N LYS A 274 24.63 9.41 -24.69
CA LYS A 274 25.68 9.31 -23.67
C LYS A 274 25.43 8.04 -22.85
N LEU A 275 26.49 7.39 -22.36
CA LEU A 275 26.43 6.14 -21.57
C LEU A 275 25.56 6.25 -20.29
N GLY A 276 25.13 7.47 -19.92
CA GLY A 276 24.24 7.68 -18.78
C GLY A 276 24.96 7.34 -17.48
N LEU A 277 24.26 6.67 -16.56
CA LEU A 277 24.84 6.21 -15.29
C LEU A 277 26.02 5.24 -15.51
N PHE A 278 26.06 4.50 -16.62
CA PHE A 278 27.21 3.63 -16.96
C PHE A 278 28.49 4.41 -17.29
N GLY A 279 28.39 5.71 -17.58
CA GLY A 279 29.56 6.58 -17.73
C GLY A 279 30.03 7.25 -16.44
N VAL A 280 29.30 7.09 -15.33
CA VAL A 280 29.60 7.69 -14.02
C VAL A 280 30.20 6.65 -13.06
N PHE A 281 29.64 5.44 -13.07
CA PHE A 281 30.16 4.35 -12.25
C PHE A 281 31.47 3.78 -12.82
N PRO A 282 32.36 3.24 -11.97
CA PRO A 282 33.61 2.64 -12.43
C PRO A 282 33.34 1.45 -13.35
N ALA A 283 34.29 1.18 -14.26
CA ALA A 283 34.26 0.06 -15.20
C ALA A 283 34.60 -1.28 -14.52
N THR A 284 33.90 -1.59 -13.43
CA THR A 284 33.97 -2.85 -12.69
C THR A 284 32.63 -3.59 -12.80
N PRO A 285 32.60 -4.93 -12.58
CA PRO A 285 31.35 -5.69 -12.60
C PRO A 285 30.29 -5.12 -11.66
N TRP A 286 30.67 -4.79 -10.41
CA TRP A 286 29.74 -4.18 -9.44
C TRP A 286 29.27 -2.78 -9.87
N GLY A 287 30.12 -1.99 -10.54
CA GLY A 287 29.79 -0.66 -11.04
C GLY A 287 28.74 -0.70 -12.16
N ALA A 288 28.85 -1.67 -13.07
CA ALA A 288 27.84 -1.91 -14.10
C ALA A 288 26.50 -2.33 -13.49
N VAL A 289 26.51 -3.19 -12.47
CA VAL A 289 25.29 -3.58 -11.75
C VAL A 289 24.68 -2.39 -11.01
N ALA A 290 25.49 -1.55 -10.36
CA ALA A 290 25.03 -0.36 -9.67
C ALA A 290 24.37 0.64 -10.62
N ALA A 291 25.00 0.92 -11.77
CA ALA A 291 24.44 1.80 -12.79
C ALA A 291 23.10 1.27 -13.34
N ARG A 292 22.98 -0.04 -13.56
CA ARG A 292 21.74 -0.69 -13.99
C ARG A 292 20.65 -0.57 -12.92
N ALA A 293 20.96 -0.98 -11.69
CA ALA A 293 20.01 -0.96 -10.58
C ALA A 293 19.52 0.48 -10.30
N LEU A 294 20.41 1.46 -10.26
CA LEU A 294 20.03 2.87 -10.07
C LEU A 294 19.18 3.40 -11.25
N THR A 295 19.43 2.93 -12.48
CA THR A 295 18.55 3.23 -13.62
C THR A 295 17.14 2.68 -13.41
N TYR A 296 16.98 1.50 -12.79
CA TYR A 296 15.66 0.94 -12.46
C TYR A 296 14.97 1.77 -11.38
N TRP A 297 15.66 2.17 -10.32
CA TRP A 297 15.13 3.09 -9.32
C TRP A 297 14.56 4.39 -9.91
N LEU A 298 15.17 4.92 -10.98
CA LEU A 298 14.73 6.14 -11.65
C LEU A 298 13.62 5.95 -12.70
N ARG A 299 13.54 4.78 -13.32
CA ARG A 299 12.69 4.57 -14.51
C ARG A 299 11.57 3.57 -14.31
N ASP A 300 11.73 2.64 -13.39
CA ASP A 300 10.77 1.56 -13.17
C ASP A 300 9.78 1.97 -12.07
N PRO A 301 8.46 2.07 -12.38
CA PRO A 301 7.45 2.46 -11.41
C PRO A 301 7.30 1.48 -10.24
N ARG A 302 7.80 0.24 -10.35
CA ARG A 302 7.83 -0.75 -9.26
C ARG A 302 8.69 -0.29 -8.09
N TYR A 303 9.82 0.33 -8.39
CA TYR A 303 10.71 0.92 -7.39
C TYR A 303 10.17 2.25 -6.85
N ALA A 304 9.38 2.99 -7.63
CA ALA A 304 8.75 4.20 -7.14
C ALA A 304 7.77 3.92 -5.97
N GLN A 305 7.16 2.74 -5.91
CA GLN A 305 6.25 2.36 -4.82
C GLN A 305 6.95 2.34 -3.46
N SER A 306 8.18 1.84 -3.36
CA SER A 306 8.93 1.85 -2.10
C SER A 306 9.38 3.25 -1.70
N LEU A 307 9.54 4.18 -2.67
CA LEU A 307 9.89 5.57 -2.40
C LEU A 307 8.72 6.43 -1.89
N ILE A 308 7.47 6.00 -2.07
CA ILE A 308 6.27 6.67 -1.53
C ILE A 308 6.37 6.88 -0.02
N VAL A 309 7.05 5.97 0.65
CA VAL A 309 7.30 6.01 2.09
C VAL A 309 8.05 7.28 2.51
N ILE A 310 8.97 7.80 1.69
CA ILE A 310 9.82 8.94 2.03
C ILE A 310 8.99 10.21 2.34
N PRO A 311 8.01 10.63 1.51
CA PRO A 311 7.11 11.72 1.86
C PRO A 311 5.99 11.30 2.82
N LEU A 312 5.61 10.02 2.86
CA LEU A 312 4.51 9.53 3.68
C LEU A 312 4.83 9.55 5.18
N VAL A 313 6.01 9.08 5.58
CA VAL A 313 6.43 8.99 6.99
C VAL A 313 6.53 10.37 7.69
N PRO A 314 7.11 11.44 7.09
CA PRO A 314 7.12 12.76 7.70
C PRO A 314 5.72 13.27 8.07
N VAL A 315 4.75 13.16 7.15
CA VAL A 315 3.37 13.61 7.40
C VAL A 315 2.72 12.79 8.50
N LEU A 316 2.89 11.46 8.47
CA LEU A 316 2.42 10.54 9.50
C LEU A 316 2.91 10.95 10.89
N LEU A 317 4.23 11.15 11.03
CA LEU A 317 4.83 11.48 12.32
C LEU A 317 4.47 12.90 12.77
N PHE A 318 4.32 13.85 11.85
CA PHE A 318 3.88 15.23 12.15
C PHE A 318 2.44 15.27 12.68
N VAL A 319 1.53 14.52 12.06
CA VAL A 319 0.15 14.39 12.57
C VAL A 319 0.17 13.75 13.95
N TYR A 320 0.96 12.69 14.11
CA TYR A 320 1.02 11.94 15.36
C TYR A 320 1.64 12.77 16.51
N SER A 321 2.66 13.57 16.23
CA SER A 321 3.27 14.46 17.23
C SER A 321 2.27 15.51 17.74
N GLY A 322 1.46 16.09 16.85
CA GLY A 322 0.37 17.00 17.24
C GLY A 322 -0.68 16.34 18.14
N ASN A 323 -1.01 15.06 17.89
CA ASN A 323 -1.96 14.31 18.71
C ASN A 323 -1.41 13.96 20.10
N MET A 324 -0.14 13.58 20.18
CA MET A 324 0.52 13.24 21.45
C MET A 324 0.93 14.45 22.28
N GLY A 325 0.91 15.66 21.70
CA GLY A 325 1.48 16.85 22.34
C GLY A 325 3.00 16.75 22.55
N SER A 326 3.66 15.81 21.88
CA SER A 326 5.10 15.56 22.01
C SER A 326 5.76 15.56 20.64
N ASN A 327 6.65 16.54 20.45
CA ASN A 327 7.45 16.64 19.22
C ASN A 327 8.55 15.58 19.14
N GLY A 328 8.83 14.85 20.24
CA GLY A 328 9.86 13.81 20.28
C GLY A 328 9.62 12.67 19.29
N VAL A 329 8.37 12.40 18.91
CA VAL A 329 8.04 11.35 17.92
C VAL A 329 8.60 11.67 16.53
N ILE A 330 8.78 12.95 16.20
CA ILE A 330 9.36 13.38 14.92
C ILE A 330 10.81 12.89 14.78
N ASN A 331 11.54 12.70 15.89
CA ASN A 331 12.91 12.20 15.87
C ASN A 331 13.04 10.77 15.32
N ALA A 332 11.95 9.99 15.31
CA ALA A 332 11.91 8.66 14.69
C ALA A 332 11.93 8.70 13.15
N LEU A 333 11.80 9.88 12.52
CA LEU A 333 11.69 10.04 11.08
C LEU A 333 12.83 9.38 10.30
N GLY A 334 14.08 9.71 10.67
CA GLY A 334 15.27 9.15 10.04
C GLY A 334 15.36 7.63 10.17
N PRO A 335 15.32 7.07 11.39
CA PRO A 335 15.32 5.62 11.62
C PRO A 335 14.21 4.86 10.89
N VAL A 336 12.98 5.38 10.88
CA VAL A 336 11.85 4.71 10.20
C VAL A 336 12.05 4.69 8.69
N VAL A 337 12.51 5.79 8.09
CA VAL A 337 12.81 5.82 6.64
C VAL A 337 13.99 4.92 6.31
N ALA A 338 15.03 4.91 7.15
CA ALA A 338 16.18 4.02 7.02
C ALA A 338 15.75 2.54 7.02
N LEU A 339 14.93 2.13 8.00
CA LEU A 339 14.37 0.78 8.09
C LEU A 339 13.65 0.37 6.80
N LEU A 340 12.77 1.24 6.31
CA LEU A 340 11.92 0.94 5.16
C LEU A 340 12.72 0.89 3.84
N LEU A 341 13.71 1.78 3.68
CA LEU A 341 14.59 1.77 2.53
C LEU A 341 15.56 0.58 2.56
N ALA A 342 16.15 0.26 3.72
CA ALA A 342 17.13 -0.83 3.85
C ALA A 342 16.58 -2.18 3.38
N LEU A 343 15.29 -2.41 3.63
CA LEU A 343 14.61 -3.62 3.23
C LEU A 343 14.11 -3.59 1.78
N SER A 344 14.02 -2.43 1.12
CA SER A 344 13.45 -2.34 -0.23
C SER A 344 14.11 -3.25 -1.27
N ILE A 345 15.41 -3.57 -1.12
CA ILE A 345 16.17 -4.45 -2.00
C ILE A 345 16.01 -5.95 -1.68
N PHE A 346 15.22 -6.36 -0.68
CA PHE A 346 14.98 -7.79 -0.41
C PHE A 346 14.21 -8.47 -1.56
N THR A 347 13.53 -7.70 -2.42
CA THR A 347 12.78 -8.16 -3.61
C THR A 347 13.47 -7.86 -4.93
N ASP A 348 14.70 -7.32 -4.91
CA ASP A 348 15.38 -6.76 -6.09
C ASP A 348 15.63 -7.80 -7.20
N ILE A 349 16.08 -9.01 -6.82
CA ILE A 349 16.23 -10.14 -7.75
C ILE A 349 14.89 -10.55 -8.36
N SER A 350 13.83 -10.48 -7.55
CA SER A 350 12.49 -10.83 -8.02
C SER A 350 12.00 -9.85 -9.09
N TYR A 351 12.36 -8.56 -8.96
CA TYR A 351 12.01 -7.54 -9.95
C TYR A 351 12.76 -7.66 -11.28
N ASP A 352 13.97 -8.23 -11.27
CA ASP A 352 14.71 -8.53 -12.49
C ASP A 352 14.00 -9.60 -13.33
N ASN A 353 13.25 -10.50 -12.70
CA ASN A 353 12.49 -11.56 -13.37
C ASN A 353 13.41 -12.31 -14.38
N THR A 354 12.95 -12.57 -15.61
CA THR A 354 13.77 -13.25 -16.63
C THR A 354 15.02 -12.48 -17.05
N ALA A 355 15.13 -11.17 -16.79
CA ALA A 355 16.35 -10.41 -17.09
C ALA A 355 17.54 -10.87 -16.23
N PHE A 356 17.29 -11.57 -15.12
CA PHE A 356 18.34 -12.22 -14.32
C PHE A 356 19.16 -13.24 -15.13
N ALA A 357 18.62 -13.82 -16.21
CA ALA A 357 19.36 -14.69 -17.11
C ALA A 357 20.61 -14.02 -17.70
N LEU A 358 20.58 -12.69 -17.89
CA LEU A 358 21.75 -11.95 -18.37
C LEU A 358 22.91 -12.07 -17.39
N HIS A 359 22.68 -11.83 -16.09
CA HIS A 359 23.70 -11.94 -15.05
C HIS A 359 24.34 -13.33 -15.02
N LEU A 360 23.50 -14.36 -15.10
CA LEU A 360 23.94 -15.75 -15.11
C LEU A 360 24.78 -16.07 -16.36
N SER A 361 24.33 -15.64 -17.54
CA SER A 361 25.03 -15.88 -18.81
C SER A 361 26.36 -15.15 -18.92
N THR A 362 26.48 -13.97 -18.29
CA THR A 362 27.71 -13.18 -18.27
C THR A 362 28.72 -13.63 -17.20
N GLY A 363 28.31 -14.53 -16.29
CA GLY A 363 29.18 -15.03 -15.22
C GLY A 363 29.57 -13.97 -14.18
N VAL A 364 28.70 -12.99 -13.91
CA VAL A 364 28.96 -11.97 -12.88
C VAL A 364 29.00 -12.65 -11.52
N SER A 365 30.06 -12.40 -10.73
CA SER A 365 30.15 -12.95 -9.38
C SER A 365 29.00 -12.45 -8.52
N GLY A 366 28.42 -13.33 -7.70
CA GLY A 366 27.31 -12.97 -6.83
C GLY A 366 27.68 -11.86 -5.87
N ARG A 367 28.95 -11.78 -5.44
CA ARG A 367 29.47 -10.68 -4.61
C ARG A 367 29.37 -9.33 -5.31
N ASP A 368 29.78 -9.26 -6.57
CA ASP A 368 29.72 -8.02 -7.35
C ASP A 368 28.28 -7.61 -7.64
N ASP A 369 27.40 -8.57 -7.92
CA ASP A 369 25.98 -8.30 -8.10
C ASP A 369 25.31 -7.76 -6.81
N ARG A 370 25.59 -8.38 -5.66
CA ARG A 370 25.09 -7.89 -4.35
C ARG A 370 25.64 -6.51 -4.03
N LEU A 371 26.95 -6.31 -4.18
CA LEU A 371 27.59 -5.03 -3.90
C LEU A 371 27.01 -3.92 -4.80
N GLY A 372 26.84 -4.18 -6.10
CA GLY A 372 26.28 -3.20 -7.03
C GLY A 372 24.89 -2.72 -6.63
N ARG A 373 24.01 -3.63 -6.19
CA ARG A 373 22.65 -3.28 -5.74
C ARG A 373 22.63 -2.52 -4.42
N VAL A 374 23.47 -2.92 -3.47
CA VAL A 374 23.63 -2.19 -2.21
C VAL A 374 24.11 -0.77 -2.48
N ILE A 375 25.11 -0.59 -3.33
CA ILE A 375 25.62 0.75 -3.66
C ILE A 375 24.55 1.58 -4.39
N ALA A 376 23.82 1.00 -5.34
CA ALA A 376 22.75 1.70 -6.05
C ALA A 376 21.69 2.28 -5.10
N LEU A 377 21.25 1.50 -4.10
CA LEU A 377 20.33 1.98 -3.07
C LEU A 377 21.01 2.97 -2.12
N GLY A 378 22.22 2.65 -1.65
CA GLY A 378 22.98 3.44 -0.69
C GLY A 378 23.26 4.87 -1.14
N VAL A 379 23.48 5.09 -2.44
CA VAL A 379 23.73 6.42 -3.04
C VAL A 379 22.65 7.44 -2.69
N PHE A 380 21.40 7.03 -2.52
CA PHE A 380 20.33 7.96 -2.11
C PHE A 380 19.72 7.64 -0.74
N ALA A 381 19.66 6.37 -0.33
CA ALA A 381 19.05 5.98 0.94
C ALA A 381 19.82 6.52 2.15
N VAL A 382 21.16 6.50 2.09
CA VAL A 382 22.02 7.05 3.15
C VAL A 382 21.83 8.58 3.28
N PRO A 383 22.04 9.40 2.23
CA PRO A 383 21.91 10.85 2.39
C PRO A 383 20.48 11.27 2.74
N VAL A 384 19.45 10.65 2.16
CA VAL A 384 18.05 10.98 2.51
C VAL A 384 17.78 10.68 3.98
N SER A 385 18.16 9.51 4.50
CA SER A 385 17.90 9.15 5.90
C SER A 385 18.67 10.04 6.88
N VAL A 386 19.92 10.39 6.56
CA VAL A 386 20.73 11.32 7.37
C VAL A 386 20.13 12.72 7.35
N LEU A 387 19.77 13.26 6.18
CA LEU A 387 19.15 14.58 6.06
C LEU A 387 17.83 14.66 6.83
N LEU A 388 16.99 13.63 6.74
CA LEU A 388 15.74 13.57 7.49
C LEU A 388 15.96 13.48 9.00
N THR A 389 17.04 12.84 9.46
CA THR A 389 17.43 12.80 10.87
C THR A 389 17.90 14.16 11.36
N ILE A 390 18.71 14.86 10.57
CA ILE A 390 19.17 16.22 10.90
C ILE A 390 17.98 17.18 10.91
N ALA A 391 17.08 17.08 9.93
CA ALA A 391 15.89 17.90 9.84
C ALA A 391 14.93 17.66 11.03
N SER A 392 14.74 16.40 11.45
CA SER A 392 13.90 16.10 12.61
C SER A 392 14.49 16.68 13.90
N VAL A 393 15.79 16.50 14.13
CA VAL A 393 16.50 17.04 15.30
C VAL A 393 16.51 18.58 15.31
N TRP A 394 16.71 19.21 14.16
CA TRP A 394 16.65 20.67 14.01
C TRP A 394 15.26 21.19 14.36
N PHE A 395 14.20 20.53 13.88
CA PHE A 395 12.82 20.92 14.15
C PHE A 395 12.43 20.73 15.63
N THR A 396 12.91 19.68 16.29
CA THR A 396 12.63 19.40 17.70
C THR A 396 13.60 20.10 18.67
N ASN A 397 14.63 20.77 18.14
CA ASN A 397 15.73 21.38 18.89
C ASN A 397 16.46 20.42 19.85
N SER A 398 16.52 19.13 19.51
CA SER A 398 17.06 18.06 20.38
C SER A 398 18.44 17.57 19.92
N TRP A 399 19.41 18.46 19.81
CA TRP A 399 20.74 18.13 19.25
C TRP A 399 21.50 17.03 20.01
N GLN A 400 21.19 16.86 21.30
CA GLN A 400 21.82 15.87 22.16
C GLN A 400 21.54 14.42 21.71
N VAL A 401 20.39 14.16 21.08
CA VAL A 401 20.02 12.80 20.64
C VAL A 401 20.56 12.43 19.24
N LEU A 402 21.15 13.40 18.53
CA LEU A 402 21.60 13.22 17.15
C LEU A 402 22.58 12.05 16.98
N PRO A 403 23.62 11.86 17.82
CA PRO A 403 24.55 10.75 17.64
C PRO A 403 23.86 9.38 17.74
N GLY A 404 22.93 9.23 18.70
CA GLY A 404 22.16 7.99 18.87
C GLY A 404 21.25 7.70 17.68
N LEU A 405 20.56 8.72 17.16
CA LEU A 405 19.70 8.58 15.99
C LEU A 405 20.48 8.26 14.71
N LEU A 406 21.64 8.89 14.51
CA LEU A 406 22.54 8.56 13.41
C LEU A 406 23.07 7.13 13.54
N GLY A 407 23.38 6.69 14.76
CA GLY A 407 23.76 5.30 15.04
C GLY A 407 22.66 4.34 14.61
N MET A 408 21.40 4.59 15.01
CA MET A 408 20.26 3.78 14.56
C MET A 408 20.11 3.77 13.04
N VAL A 409 20.22 4.92 12.37
CA VAL A 409 20.11 5.01 10.91
C VAL A 409 21.20 4.20 10.21
N VAL A 410 22.45 4.35 10.63
CA VAL A 410 23.58 3.62 10.05
C VAL A 410 23.44 2.11 10.28
N GLY A 411 23.09 1.71 11.51
CA GLY A 411 22.87 0.30 11.86
C GLY A 411 21.75 -0.32 11.04
N LEU A 412 20.59 0.35 10.96
CA LEU A 412 19.43 -0.09 10.17
C LEU A 412 19.76 -0.22 8.69
N LEU A 413 20.46 0.75 8.09
CA LEU A 413 20.84 0.70 6.68
C LEU A 413 21.83 -0.44 6.41
N LEU A 414 22.95 -0.49 7.13
CA LEU A 414 24.01 -1.47 6.85
C LEU A 414 23.56 -2.90 7.16
N SER A 415 22.93 -3.14 8.31
CA SER A 415 22.40 -4.45 8.69
C SER A 415 21.22 -4.86 7.80
N GLY A 416 20.38 -3.91 7.39
CA GLY A 416 19.28 -4.17 6.47
C GLY A 416 19.73 -4.48 5.05
N PHE A 417 20.78 -3.82 4.55
CA PHE A 417 21.42 -4.17 3.27
C PHE A 417 22.05 -5.56 3.33
N ALA A 418 22.70 -5.92 4.44
CA ALA A 418 23.26 -7.24 4.68
C ALA A 418 22.17 -8.32 4.62
N LEU A 419 21.12 -8.16 5.41
CA LEU A 419 20.01 -9.11 5.52
C LEU A 419 19.26 -9.26 4.19
N SER A 420 18.97 -8.14 3.52
CA SER A 420 18.31 -8.14 2.22
C SER A 420 19.13 -8.83 1.15
N SER A 421 20.46 -8.68 1.17
CA SER A 421 21.37 -9.36 0.23
C SER A 421 21.31 -10.88 0.37
N VAL A 422 21.16 -11.40 1.59
CA VAL A 422 21.05 -12.84 1.86
C VAL A 422 19.66 -13.36 1.48
N ILE A 423 18.60 -12.69 1.94
CA ILE A 423 17.22 -13.16 1.75
C ILE A 423 16.83 -13.16 0.27
N SER A 424 17.15 -12.09 -0.46
CA SER A 424 16.83 -11.98 -1.88
C SER A 424 17.53 -13.04 -2.74
N GLY A 425 18.73 -13.50 -2.33
CA GLY A 425 19.43 -14.61 -2.97
C GLY A 425 18.87 -15.99 -2.60
N ARG A 426 18.16 -16.11 -1.47
CA ARG A 426 17.65 -17.42 -1.02
C ARG A 426 16.24 -17.71 -1.50
N PHE A 427 15.40 -16.68 -1.66
CA PHE A 427 13.98 -16.80 -1.95
C PHE A 427 13.59 -15.89 -3.11
N ALA A 428 12.82 -16.43 -4.07
CA ALA A 428 12.16 -15.63 -5.08
C ALA A 428 10.76 -15.25 -4.58
N PHE A 429 10.44 -13.96 -4.65
CA PHE A 429 9.15 -13.45 -4.21
C PHE A 429 8.21 -13.22 -5.40
N PRO A 430 6.91 -13.44 -5.22
CA PRO A 430 5.92 -13.18 -6.26
C PRO A 430 5.68 -11.67 -6.39
N VAL A 431 6.48 -11.01 -7.23
CA VAL A 431 6.42 -9.56 -7.50
C VAL A 431 5.78 -9.24 -8.87
N PRO A 432 5.24 -8.02 -9.08
CA PRO A 432 4.73 -7.61 -10.38
C PRO A 432 5.74 -7.80 -11.52
N ALA A 433 5.27 -8.35 -12.66
CA ALA A 433 6.12 -8.53 -13.83
C ALA A 433 6.51 -7.16 -14.45
N PRO A 434 7.61 -7.09 -15.22
CA PRO A 434 7.96 -5.88 -15.95
C PRO A 434 6.80 -5.39 -16.83
N GLY A 435 6.42 -4.12 -16.68
CA GLY A 435 5.31 -3.50 -17.41
C GLY A 435 3.93 -3.63 -16.74
N GLU A 436 3.81 -4.42 -15.67
CA GLU A 436 2.59 -4.44 -14.84
C GLU A 436 2.58 -3.28 -13.83
N SER A 437 1.39 -2.97 -13.29
CA SER A 437 1.24 -1.96 -12.24
C SER A 437 2.05 -2.36 -10.99
N PRO A 438 2.74 -1.41 -10.32
CA PRO A 438 3.47 -1.67 -9.08
C PRO A 438 2.57 -2.27 -7.98
N PHE A 439 1.31 -1.84 -7.92
CA PHE A 439 0.34 -2.29 -6.93
C PHE A 439 -0.32 -3.64 -7.27
N LYS A 440 0.08 -4.31 -8.36
CA LYS A 440 -0.53 -5.57 -8.78
C LYS A 440 -0.04 -6.72 -7.90
N ALA A 441 -0.95 -7.35 -7.16
CA ALA A 441 -0.64 -8.54 -6.39
C ALA A 441 -0.90 -9.82 -7.18
N ARG A 442 0.02 -10.79 -7.07
CA ARG A 442 -0.17 -12.11 -7.66
C ARG A 442 -1.08 -12.97 -6.77
N PRO A 443 -2.08 -13.65 -7.35
CA PRO A 443 -2.95 -14.56 -6.60
C PRO A 443 -2.15 -15.62 -5.83
N GLY A 444 -2.45 -15.80 -4.54
CA GLY A 444 -1.82 -16.82 -3.68
C GLY A 444 -0.41 -16.49 -3.16
N GLY A 445 0.21 -15.38 -3.59
CA GLY A 445 1.56 -14.98 -3.19
C GLY A 445 1.63 -13.94 -2.06
N GLY A 446 0.54 -13.22 -1.80
CA GLY A 446 0.51 -12.10 -0.86
C GLY A 446 0.87 -12.49 0.57
N PHE A 447 0.36 -13.60 1.09
CA PHE A 447 0.67 -14.04 2.45
C PHE A 447 2.14 -14.42 2.63
N MET A 448 2.72 -15.14 1.66
CA MET A 448 4.14 -15.51 1.72
C MET A 448 5.04 -14.29 1.68
N LEU A 449 4.71 -13.29 0.84
CA LEU A 449 5.41 -12.02 0.78
C LEU A 449 5.27 -11.22 2.09
N THR A 450 4.07 -11.17 2.68
CA THR A 450 3.83 -10.48 3.95
C THR A 450 4.58 -11.17 5.10
N LEU A 451 4.50 -12.51 5.19
CA LEU A 451 5.18 -13.27 6.22
C LEU A 451 6.70 -13.16 6.09
N SER A 452 7.25 -13.21 4.87
CA SER A 452 8.68 -13.00 4.64
C SER A 452 9.11 -11.58 4.96
N THR A 453 8.26 -10.58 4.68
CA THR A 453 8.49 -9.19 5.07
C THR A 453 8.57 -9.08 6.60
N PHE A 454 7.59 -9.60 7.34
CA PHE A 454 7.62 -9.58 8.81
C PHE A 454 8.79 -10.36 9.41
N ALA A 455 9.12 -11.52 8.85
CA ALA A 455 10.29 -12.29 9.29
C ALA A 455 11.60 -11.51 9.05
N THR A 456 11.70 -10.83 7.90
CA THR A 456 12.85 -9.98 7.57
C THR A 456 12.94 -8.76 8.51
N TRP A 457 11.81 -8.13 8.82
CA TRP A 457 11.73 -7.05 9.80
C TRP A 457 12.16 -7.53 11.19
N GLY A 458 11.63 -8.66 11.65
CA GLY A 458 12.00 -9.26 12.92
C GLY A 458 13.50 -9.59 12.98
N GLY A 459 14.05 -10.17 11.92
CA GLY A 459 15.48 -10.43 11.80
C GLY A 459 16.31 -9.15 11.87
N LEU A 460 15.90 -8.09 11.17
CA LEU A 460 16.61 -6.82 11.21
C LEU A 460 16.55 -6.17 12.59
N ILE A 461 15.40 -6.20 13.27
CA ILE A 461 15.26 -5.69 14.64
C ILE A 461 16.28 -6.38 15.54
N VAL A 462 16.38 -7.71 15.48
CA VAL A 462 17.34 -8.48 16.29
C VAL A 462 18.78 -8.09 16.00
N LEU A 463 19.14 -7.90 14.72
CA LEU A 463 20.49 -7.52 14.32
C LEU A 463 20.90 -6.12 14.81
N VAL A 464 19.93 -5.20 14.92
CA VAL A 464 20.15 -3.79 15.28
C VAL A 464 19.91 -3.54 16.78
N LEU A 465 19.59 -4.58 17.55
CA LEU A 465 19.39 -4.47 19.01
C LEU A 465 20.58 -3.82 19.74
N PRO A 466 21.86 -4.20 19.51
CA PRO A 466 22.97 -3.67 20.29
C PRO A 466 23.09 -2.14 20.22
N GLU A 467 23.05 -1.56 19.03
CA GLU A 467 23.10 -0.11 18.84
C GLU A 467 21.80 0.57 19.25
N SER A 468 20.64 -0.07 19.04
CA SER A 468 19.34 0.50 19.40
C SER A 468 19.19 0.60 20.92
N VAL A 469 19.64 -0.42 21.65
CA VAL A 469 19.62 -0.41 23.12
C VAL A 469 20.52 0.70 23.66
N LEU A 470 21.72 0.87 23.12
CA LEU A 470 22.61 1.97 23.52
C LEU A 470 21.99 3.34 23.22
N ALA A 471 21.38 3.51 22.05
CA ALA A 471 20.69 4.74 21.68
C ALA A 471 19.52 5.04 22.64
N ILE A 472 18.69 4.03 22.94
CA ILE A 472 17.56 4.14 23.87
C ILE A 472 18.04 4.48 25.28
N VAL A 473 19.10 3.81 25.78
CA VAL A 473 19.69 4.13 27.08
C VAL A 473 20.15 5.57 27.12
N GLY A 474 20.84 6.06 26.08
CA GLY A 474 21.24 7.47 25.98
C GLY A 474 20.05 8.44 25.97
N PHE A 475 18.94 8.08 25.32
CA PHE A 475 17.73 8.91 25.31
C PHE A 475 17.03 8.95 26.68
N VAL A 476 17.10 7.87 27.45
CA VAL A 476 16.47 7.77 28.79
C VAL A 476 17.34 8.42 29.86
N THR A 477 18.65 8.23 29.83
CA THR A 477 19.58 8.77 30.83
C THR A 477 19.96 10.22 30.56
N GLY A 478 19.83 10.70 29.33
CA GLY A 478 20.31 12.01 28.90
C GLY A 478 21.83 12.09 28.71
N GLU A 479 22.54 10.98 28.91
CA GLU A 479 24.00 10.91 28.83
C GLU A 479 24.46 10.77 27.37
N ALA A 480 25.12 11.80 26.85
CA ALA A 480 25.54 11.87 25.44
C ALA A 480 26.50 10.74 25.03
N ILE A 481 27.25 10.18 26.00
CA ILE A 481 28.24 9.14 25.74
C ILE A 481 27.61 7.88 25.11
N TYR A 482 26.40 7.50 25.53
CA TYR A 482 25.71 6.33 24.99
C TYR A 482 25.25 6.55 23.54
N GLY A 483 24.91 7.79 23.17
CA GLY A 483 24.61 8.14 21.78
C GLY A 483 25.82 7.97 20.85
N TRP A 484 27.00 8.39 21.30
CA TRP A 484 28.25 8.19 20.55
C TRP A 484 28.66 6.72 20.48
N LEU A 485 28.52 5.99 21.59
CA LEU A 485 28.77 4.55 21.61
C LEU A 485 27.82 3.82 20.66
N ALA A 486 26.54 4.18 20.62
CA ALA A 486 25.59 3.61 19.66
C ALA A 486 26.03 3.83 18.21
N LEU A 487 26.53 5.03 17.88
CA LEU A 487 27.06 5.34 16.54
C LEU A 487 28.28 4.49 16.19
N VAL A 488 29.24 4.38 17.10
CA VAL A 488 30.47 3.58 16.87
C VAL A 488 30.12 2.11 16.71
N VAL A 489 29.28 1.57 17.59
CA VAL A 489 28.81 0.18 17.52
C VAL A 489 28.07 -0.08 16.21
N ALA A 490 27.16 0.81 15.81
CA ALA A 490 26.43 0.70 14.55
C ALA A 490 27.37 0.70 13.33
N LEU A 491 28.39 1.56 13.32
CA LEU A 491 29.37 1.60 12.24
C LEU A 491 30.18 0.31 12.17
N VAL A 492 30.68 -0.20 13.29
CA VAL A 492 31.51 -1.41 13.33
C VAL A 492 30.67 -2.65 13.00
N LEU A 493 29.60 -2.87 13.76
CA LEU A 493 28.74 -4.04 13.62
C LEU A 493 28.02 -4.04 12.26
N GLY A 494 27.45 -2.91 11.87
CA GLY A 494 26.79 -2.76 10.57
C GLY A 494 27.74 -3.00 9.40
N SER A 495 28.97 -2.48 9.44
CA SER A 495 29.95 -2.70 8.37
C SER A 495 30.38 -4.17 8.28
N VAL A 496 30.62 -4.83 9.42
CA VAL A 496 30.94 -6.26 9.47
C VAL A 496 29.78 -7.08 8.90
N MET A 497 28.55 -6.79 9.33
CA MET A 497 27.35 -7.46 8.82
C MET A 497 27.19 -7.24 7.33
N LEU A 498 27.41 -6.04 6.81
CA LEU A 498 27.32 -5.76 5.38
C LEU A 498 28.31 -6.59 4.57
N VAL A 499 29.57 -6.64 4.99
CA VAL A 499 30.60 -7.44 4.30
C VAL A 499 30.23 -8.93 4.32
N ILE A 500 29.76 -9.44 5.45
CA ILE A 500 29.31 -10.82 5.59
C ILE A 500 28.09 -11.08 4.71
N GLY A 501 27.08 -10.21 4.76
CA GLY A 501 25.83 -10.35 4.01
C GLY A 501 26.03 -10.30 2.49
N VAL A 502 26.90 -9.43 2.00
CA VAL A 502 27.27 -9.37 0.58
C VAL A 502 28.02 -10.63 0.14
N ARG A 503 28.97 -11.11 0.96
CA ARG A 503 29.73 -12.33 0.64
C ARG A 503 28.88 -13.58 0.70
N TRP A 504 28.04 -13.71 1.73
CA TRP A 504 27.18 -14.86 1.95
C TRP A 504 26.02 -14.87 0.97
N GLY A 505 25.31 -13.75 0.80
CA GLY A 505 24.28 -13.60 -0.21
C GLY A 505 24.80 -13.82 -1.63
N GLY A 506 26.02 -13.34 -1.91
CA GLY A 506 26.70 -13.61 -3.18
C GLY A 506 27.01 -15.09 -3.39
N SER A 507 27.53 -15.78 -2.37
CA SER A 507 27.79 -17.23 -2.43
C SER A 507 26.51 -18.03 -2.66
N ILE A 508 25.40 -17.65 -2.02
CA ILE A 508 24.10 -18.29 -2.25
C ILE A 508 23.65 -18.07 -3.70
N LEU A 509 23.84 -16.87 -4.25
CA LEU A 509 23.49 -16.55 -5.62
C LEU A 509 24.33 -17.34 -6.63
N ASP A 510 25.63 -17.49 -6.36
CA ASP A 510 26.54 -18.29 -7.20
C ASP A 510 26.17 -19.77 -7.20
N GLN A 511 25.76 -20.30 -6.04
CA GLN A 511 25.39 -21.71 -5.88
C GLN A 511 23.99 -22.05 -6.42
N ARG A 512 23.05 -21.09 -6.36
CA ARG A 512 21.62 -21.33 -6.66
C ARG A 512 21.08 -20.52 -7.84
N GLY A 513 21.95 -19.89 -8.61
CA GLY A 513 21.58 -19.01 -9.71
C GLY A 513 20.61 -19.66 -10.73
N PRO A 514 20.89 -20.87 -11.22
CA PRO A 514 19.99 -21.58 -12.13
C PRO A 514 18.62 -21.90 -11.51
N GLU A 515 18.58 -22.40 -10.27
CA GLU A 515 17.34 -22.72 -9.56
C GLU A 515 16.49 -21.48 -9.33
N LEU A 516 17.12 -20.37 -8.95
CA LEU A 516 16.44 -19.08 -8.79
C LEU A 516 15.86 -18.60 -10.12
N LEU A 517 16.58 -18.76 -11.24
CA LEU A 517 16.05 -18.38 -12.54
C LEU A 517 14.80 -19.19 -12.92
N VAL A 518 14.80 -20.50 -12.64
CA VAL A 518 13.62 -21.36 -12.84
C VAL A 518 12.47 -20.90 -11.94
N GLU A 519 12.75 -20.58 -10.68
CA GLU A 519 11.74 -20.07 -9.74
C GLU A 519 11.14 -18.74 -10.23
N LEU A 520 11.97 -17.81 -10.70
CA LEU A 520 11.55 -16.53 -11.28
C LEU A 520 10.71 -16.70 -12.55
N GLN A 521 11.04 -17.69 -13.38
CA GLN A 521 10.27 -18.03 -14.59
C GLN A 521 8.93 -18.67 -14.25
N SER A 522 8.90 -19.56 -13.25
CA SER A 522 7.67 -20.23 -12.80
C SER A 522 6.66 -19.26 -12.18
N ASN A 523 7.17 -18.12 -11.70
CA ASN A 523 6.37 -17.04 -11.15
C ASN A 523 5.77 -16.12 -12.25
N LYS A 524 6.00 -16.31 -13.55
CA LYS A 524 5.30 -15.57 -14.63
C LYS A 524 3.78 -15.74 -14.55
#